data_AF-A0A7S3WCR3-F1
#
_entry.id   AF-A0A7S3WCR3-F1
#
_cell.length_a   1.000
_cell.length_b   1.000
_cell.length_c   1.000
_cell.angle_alpha   90.00
_cell.angle_beta   90.00
_cell.angle_gamma   90.00
#
_symmetry.space_group_name_H-M   'P 1'
#
loop_
_entity.id
_entity.type
_entity.pdbx_description
1 polymer ?
#
loop_
_entity_poly.entity_id
_entity_poly.type
_entity_poly.pdbx_seq_one_letter_code
_entity_poly.pdbx_strand_id
1 'polypeptide(L)'
;MLLQIMDDSGTAAEHAASCMYSMAREHQPSKLELLCVAAHRKLVEKLRSNAASKQLQLNACAALYAISCAGKPHVAKVVAEVELRDLTPLLNPPSAGREERTAQDEQMQLFAALFVVNLLHAKVKMEAYEAQSLLEGLGRAHDEAGEAQARDIIINLSPEITRDHPRSPE
;
A
#
# COMPACT_ATOMS: atom_id res chain seq x y z
N MET A 1 -4.17 25.16 -12.72
CA MET A 1 -4.19 24.34 -13.95
C MET A 1 -4.10 22.83 -13.68
N LEU A 2 -3.49 22.36 -12.58
CA LEU A 2 -3.41 20.93 -12.23
C LEU A 2 -4.75 20.26 -11.84
N LEU A 3 -5.80 21.03 -11.54
CA LEU A 3 -7.08 20.49 -11.04
C LEU A 3 -8.04 20.00 -12.13
N GLN A 4 -7.78 20.27 -13.41
CA GLN A 4 -8.66 19.96 -14.55
C GLN A 4 -8.33 18.64 -15.28
N ILE A 5 -7.26 17.93 -14.90
CA ILE A 5 -6.84 16.67 -15.57
C ILE A 5 -7.42 15.45 -14.83
N MET A 6 -8.66 15.52 -14.36
CA MET A 6 -9.27 14.41 -13.60
C MET A 6 -10.61 13.93 -14.15
N ASP A 7 -11.10 14.52 -15.23
CA ASP A 7 -12.24 14.02 -16.00
C ASP A 7 -11.72 13.31 -17.27
N ASP A 8 -12.19 12.08 -17.48
CA ASP A 8 -12.26 11.35 -18.76
C ASP A 8 -11.16 10.40 -19.27
N SER A 9 -10.21 9.91 -18.45
CA SER A 9 -9.66 8.56 -18.70
C SER A 9 -9.04 7.96 -17.45
N GLY A 10 -9.34 6.68 -17.16
CA GLY A 10 -8.71 5.97 -16.03
C GLY A 10 -7.18 6.08 -16.06
N THR A 11 -6.60 6.11 -17.26
CA THR A 11 -5.18 6.27 -17.52
C THR A 11 -4.61 7.64 -17.11
N ALA A 12 -5.35 8.74 -17.31
CA ALA A 12 -4.89 10.07 -16.88
C ALA A 12 -4.84 10.19 -15.36
N ALA A 13 -5.86 9.68 -14.66
CA ALA A 13 -5.88 9.65 -13.21
C ALA A 13 -4.76 8.75 -12.65
N GLU A 14 -4.50 7.61 -13.28
CA GLU A 14 -3.39 6.70 -12.93
C GLU A 14 -2.03 7.40 -13.06
N HIS A 15 -1.78 8.06 -14.20
CA HIS A 15 -0.54 8.79 -14.43
C HIS A 15 -0.37 9.97 -13.47
N ALA A 16 -1.46 10.69 -13.16
CA ALA A 16 -1.42 11.78 -12.20
C ALA A 16 -1.04 11.27 -10.79
N ALA A 17 -1.67 10.19 -10.33
CA ALA A 17 -1.33 9.60 -9.03
C ALA A 17 0.10 9.06 -8.99
N SER A 18 0.57 8.43 -10.08
CA SER A 18 1.96 7.98 -10.22
C SER A 18 2.95 9.16 -10.15
N CYS A 19 2.67 10.24 -10.87
CA CYS A 19 3.47 11.46 -10.86
C CYS A 19 3.54 12.07 -9.45
N MET A 20 2.41 12.16 -8.75
CA MET A 20 2.36 12.63 -7.37
C MET A 20 3.22 11.79 -6.44
N TYR A 21 3.18 10.45 -6.57
CA TYR A 21 4.06 9.56 -5.82
C TYR A 21 5.54 9.84 -6.11
N SER A 22 5.93 9.91 -7.38
CA SER A 22 7.32 10.20 -7.78
C SER A 22 7.82 11.54 -7.23
N MET A 23 6.99 12.58 -7.28
CA MET A 23 7.32 13.88 -6.72
C MET A 23 7.46 13.84 -5.20
N ALA A 24 6.55 13.14 -4.51
CA ALA A 24 6.48 13.12 -3.06
C ALA A 24 7.56 12.23 -2.41
N ARG A 25 7.98 11.14 -3.08
CA ARG A 25 8.85 10.11 -2.50
C ARG A 25 10.12 10.68 -1.87
N GLU A 26 10.82 11.56 -2.58
CA GLU A 26 12.15 12.04 -2.17
C GLU A 26 12.18 13.53 -1.86
N HIS A 27 11.24 14.33 -2.38
CA HIS A 27 11.34 15.78 -2.33
C HIS A 27 10.37 16.41 -1.32
N GLN A 28 10.90 16.91 -0.20
CA GLN A 28 10.09 17.51 0.87
C GLN A 28 9.20 18.68 0.39
N PRO A 29 9.70 19.66 -0.40
CA PRO A 29 8.86 20.73 -0.92
C PRO A 29 7.67 20.23 -1.75
N SER A 30 7.85 19.16 -2.53
CA SER A 30 6.77 18.57 -3.32
C SER A 30 5.67 17.98 -2.42
N LYS A 31 6.04 17.34 -1.31
CA LYS A 31 5.06 16.83 -0.34
C LYS A 31 4.20 17.97 0.23
N LEU A 32 4.83 19.08 0.58
CA LEU A 32 4.16 20.27 1.12
C LEU A 32 3.25 20.93 0.08
N GLU A 33 3.70 21.03 -1.17
CA GLU A 33 2.90 21.58 -2.27
C GLU A 33 1.64 20.73 -2.53
N LEU A 34 1.80 19.40 -2.57
CA LEU A 34 0.68 18.46 -2.72
C LEU A 34 -0.33 18.58 -1.57
N LEU A 35 0.13 18.86 -0.35
CA LEU A 35 -0.75 19.15 0.78
C LEU A 35 -1.46 20.50 0.63
N CYS A 36 -0.77 21.53 0.15
CA CYS A 36 -1.34 22.86 -0.11
C CYS A 36 -2.48 22.81 -1.13
N VAL A 37 -2.33 22.02 -2.20
CA VAL A 37 -3.38 21.83 -3.21
C VAL A 37 -4.41 20.76 -2.84
N ALA A 38 -4.40 20.29 -1.59
CA ALA A 38 -5.30 19.26 -1.07
C ALA A 38 -5.35 17.95 -1.88
N ALA A 39 -4.22 17.56 -2.49
CA ALA A 39 -4.13 16.34 -3.31
C ALA A 39 -4.54 15.08 -2.53
N HIS A 40 -4.23 15.03 -1.23
CA HIS A 40 -4.60 13.95 -0.33
C HIS A 40 -6.10 13.63 -0.36
N ARG A 41 -6.99 14.64 -0.39
CA ARG A 41 -8.45 14.41 -0.46
C ARG A 41 -8.86 13.65 -1.71
N LYS A 42 -8.36 14.11 -2.86
CA LYS A 42 -8.64 13.48 -4.16
C LYS A 42 -8.09 12.06 -4.23
N LEU A 43 -6.91 11.82 -3.67
CA LEU A 43 -6.31 10.48 -3.62
C LEU A 43 -7.14 9.52 -2.75
N VAL A 44 -7.68 10.01 -1.62
CA VAL A 44 -8.59 9.25 -0.75
C VAL A 44 -9.89 8.90 -1.46
N GLU A 45 -10.47 9.84 -2.21
CA GLU A 45 -11.64 9.56 -3.06
C GLU A 45 -11.35 8.44 -4.07
N LYS A 46 -10.15 8.42 -4.65
CA LYS A 46 -9.74 7.34 -5.58
C LYS A 46 -9.52 6.00 -4.88
N LEU A 47 -9.03 5.98 -3.63
CA LEU A 47 -8.97 4.75 -2.84
C LEU A 47 -10.36 4.17 -2.56
N ARG A 48 -11.33 5.02 -2.21
CA ARG A 48 -12.72 4.61 -1.89
C ARG A 48 -13.56 4.23 -3.10
N SER A 49 -13.14 4.61 -4.31
CA SER A 49 -13.95 4.44 -5.51
C SER A 49 -13.93 3.01 -6.01
N ASN A 50 -15.09 2.34 -6.00
CA ASN A 50 -15.27 1.02 -6.64
C ASN A 50 -15.08 1.04 -8.16
N ALA A 51 -15.08 2.23 -8.78
CA ALA A 51 -14.82 2.41 -10.21
C ALA A 51 -13.33 2.64 -10.52
N ALA A 52 -12.48 2.78 -9.50
CA ALA A 52 -11.04 2.92 -9.71
C ALA A 52 -10.42 1.57 -10.12
N SER A 53 -9.49 1.63 -11.08
CA SER A 53 -8.67 0.48 -11.39
C SER A 53 -7.75 0.14 -10.21
N LYS A 54 -7.32 -1.12 -10.13
CA LYS A 54 -6.32 -1.57 -9.15
C LYS A 54 -5.02 -0.76 -9.21
N GLN A 55 -4.62 -0.38 -10.42
CA GLN A 55 -3.42 0.46 -10.64
C GLN A 55 -3.61 1.88 -10.10
N LEU A 56 -4.78 2.47 -10.30
CA LEU A 56 -5.10 3.78 -9.74
C LEU A 56 -5.09 3.75 -8.22
N GLN A 57 -5.70 2.72 -7.62
CA GLN A 57 -5.69 2.52 -6.18
C GLN A 57 -4.26 2.36 -5.64
N LEU A 58 -3.40 1.61 -6.35
CA LEU A 58 -1.99 1.42 -5.96
C LEU A 58 -1.24 2.75 -5.98
N ASN A 59 -1.33 3.47 -7.09
CA ASN A 59 -0.67 4.76 -7.24
C ASN A 59 -1.18 5.78 -6.20
N ALA A 60 -2.49 5.77 -5.92
CA ALA A 60 -3.09 6.63 -4.92
C ALA A 60 -2.59 6.30 -3.50
N CYS A 61 -2.52 5.00 -3.15
CA CYS A 61 -2.01 4.54 -1.87
C CYS A 61 -0.53 4.92 -1.69
N ALA A 62 0.30 4.67 -2.70
CA ALA A 62 1.71 5.02 -2.70
C ALA A 62 1.92 6.54 -2.54
N ALA A 63 1.14 7.35 -3.26
CA ALA A 63 1.19 8.81 -3.16
C ALA A 63 0.77 9.29 -1.76
N LEU A 64 -0.29 8.73 -1.17
CA LEU A 64 -0.74 9.05 0.19
C LEU A 64 0.31 8.71 1.24
N TYR A 65 0.92 7.52 1.13
CA TYR A 65 2.08 7.15 1.95
C TYR A 65 3.20 8.19 1.82
N ALA A 66 3.64 8.52 0.61
CA ALA A 66 4.75 9.46 0.40
C ALA A 66 4.44 10.87 0.93
N ILE A 67 3.21 11.35 0.74
CA ILE A 67 2.74 12.62 1.30
C ILE A 67 2.74 12.56 2.83
N SER A 68 2.35 11.42 3.43
CA SER A 68 2.37 11.24 4.88
C SER A 68 3.78 11.26 5.49
N CYS A 69 4.83 11.14 4.67
CA CYS A 69 6.20 11.32 5.14
C CYS A 69 6.60 12.81 5.29
N ALA A 70 5.68 13.77 5.09
CA ALA A 70 5.96 15.21 5.24
C ALA A 70 6.26 15.65 6.68
N GLY A 71 5.96 14.81 7.67
CA GLY A 71 6.18 15.10 9.09
C GLY A 71 4.87 15.31 9.87
N LYS A 72 4.92 15.11 11.19
CA LYS A 72 3.74 15.03 12.07
C LYS A 72 2.72 16.18 11.92
N PRO A 73 3.11 17.47 11.87
CA PRO A 73 2.14 18.57 11.76
C PRO A 73 1.34 18.54 10.45
N HIS A 74 1.92 17.96 9.41
CA HIS A 74 1.36 17.92 8.07
C HIS A 74 0.50 16.68 7.85
N VAL A 75 0.90 15.54 8.42
CA VAL A 75 0.14 14.29 8.41
C VAL A 75 -1.22 14.44 9.08
N ALA A 76 -1.35 15.29 10.10
CA ALA A 76 -2.63 15.55 10.75
C ALA A 76 -3.73 15.97 9.75
N LYS A 77 -3.37 16.67 8.67
CA LYS A 77 -4.31 17.03 7.59
C LYS A 77 -4.78 15.81 6.80
N VAL A 78 -3.89 14.84 6.57
CA VAL A 78 -4.21 13.59 5.87
C VAL A 78 -5.05 12.68 6.77
N VAL A 79 -4.68 12.58 8.04
CA VAL A 79 -5.40 11.84 9.09
C VAL A 79 -6.85 12.28 9.23
N ALA A 80 -7.13 13.57 9.08
CA ALA A 80 -8.48 14.10 9.17
C ALA A 80 -9.42 13.63 8.04
N GLU A 81 -8.86 13.12 6.94
CA GLU A 81 -9.60 12.78 5.72
C GLU A 81 -9.68 11.27 5.49
N VAL A 82 -8.84 10.48 6.16
CA VAL A 82 -8.72 9.03 6.01
C VAL A 82 -9.24 8.30 7.24
N GLU A 83 -10.13 7.34 7.02
CA GLU A 83 -10.57 6.43 8.06
C GLU A 83 -9.86 5.08 7.88
N LEU A 84 -9.53 4.40 8.98
CA LEU A 84 -8.82 3.13 8.91
C LEU A 84 -9.60 2.06 8.13
N ARG A 85 -10.94 2.11 8.19
CA ARG A 85 -11.82 1.23 7.41
C ARG A 85 -11.63 1.37 5.90
N ASP A 86 -11.17 2.52 5.41
CA ASP A 86 -10.86 2.72 3.99
C ASP A 86 -9.61 1.95 3.57
N LEU A 87 -8.72 1.66 4.53
CA LEU A 87 -7.43 1.00 4.30
C LEU A 87 -7.48 -0.50 4.58
N THR A 88 -8.45 -0.97 5.38
CA THR A 88 -8.62 -2.40 5.71
C THR A 88 -8.67 -3.32 4.48
N PRO A 89 -9.40 -2.99 3.40
CA PRO A 89 -9.43 -3.83 2.19
C PRO A 89 -8.09 -3.87 1.44
N LEU A 90 -7.23 -2.86 1.64
CA LEU A 90 -5.90 -2.78 1.02
C LEU A 90 -4.85 -3.55 1.82
N LEU A 91 -5.03 -3.63 3.15
CA LEU A 91 -4.18 -4.41 4.05
C LEU A 91 -4.45 -5.92 3.96
N ASN A 92 -5.68 -6.28 3.66
CA ASN A 92 -6.11 -7.66 3.51
C ASN A 92 -6.90 -7.76 2.20
N PRO A 93 -6.22 -7.65 1.04
CA PRO A 93 -6.90 -7.81 -0.24
C PRO A 93 -7.60 -9.17 -0.24
N PRO A 94 -8.92 -9.21 -0.54
CA PRO A 94 -9.65 -10.46 -0.50
C PRO A 94 -9.02 -11.43 -1.50
N SER A 95 -8.46 -12.53 -1.01
CA SER A 95 -8.20 -13.73 -1.79
C SER A 95 -9.56 -14.39 -2.10
N ALA A 96 -10.37 -13.72 -2.92
CA ALA A 96 -11.71 -14.15 -3.28
C ALA A 96 -11.61 -15.36 -4.23
N GLY A 97 -11.32 -16.54 -3.67
CA GLY A 97 -11.37 -17.82 -4.34
C GLY A 97 -10.23 -18.07 -5.32
N ARG A 98 -9.31 -18.99 -4.96
CA ARG A 98 -8.30 -19.64 -5.82
C ARG A 98 -7.34 -18.76 -6.63
N GLU A 99 -7.47 -17.44 -6.64
CA GLU A 99 -6.49 -16.55 -7.26
C GLU A 99 -5.39 -16.21 -6.25
N GLU A 100 -4.15 -16.52 -6.62
CA GLU A 100 -2.95 -16.20 -5.85
C GLU A 100 -2.78 -14.68 -5.75
N ARG A 101 -2.21 -14.20 -4.63
CA ARG A 101 -1.86 -12.78 -4.49
C ARG A 101 -0.92 -12.39 -5.63
N THR A 102 -1.23 -11.27 -6.27
CA THR A 102 -0.34 -10.71 -7.30
C THR A 102 0.74 -9.86 -6.64
N ALA A 103 1.87 -9.67 -7.31
CA ALA A 103 2.89 -8.70 -6.88
C ALA A 103 2.32 -7.28 -6.67
N GLN A 104 1.25 -6.94 -7.40
CA GLN A 104 0.53 -5.67 -7.22
C GLN A 104 -0.24 -5.61 -5.88
N ASP A 105 -0.81 -6.73 -5.43
CA ASP A 105 -1.46 -6.84 -4.12
C ASP A 105 -0.46 -6.67 -2.98
N GLU A 106 0.71 -7.28 -3.12
CA GLU A 106 1.79 -7.18 -2.13
C GLU A 106 2.31 -5.74 -2.02
N GLN A 107 2.51 -5.05 -3.16
CA GLN A 107 2.90 -3.64 -3.16
C GLN A 107 1.82 -2.75 -2.54
N MET A 108 0.55 -3.00 -2.86
CA MET A 108 -0.57 -2.27 -2.25
C MET A 108 -0.59 -2.45 -0.74
N GLN A 109 -0.46 -3.70 -0.28
CA GLN A 109 -0.45 -4.06 1.13
C GLN A 109 0.69 -3.36 1.87
N LEU A 110 1.89 -3.35 1.28
CA LEU A 110 3.06 -2.67 1.83
C LEU A 110 2.83 -1.15 1.99
N PHE A 111 2.35 -0.48 0.93
CA PHE A 111 2.08 0.96 1.00
C PHE A 111 0.97 1.28 1.99
N ALA A 112 -0.08 0.46 2.04
CA ALA A 112 -1.17 0.62 3.00
C ALA A 112 -0.66 0.47 4.44
N ALA A 113 0.17 -0.55 4.72
CA ALA A 113 0.77 -0.79 6.03
C ALA A 113 1.65 0.39 6.49
N LEU A 114 2.54 0.87 5.61
CA LEU A 114 3.41 2.00 5.91
C LEU A 114 2.61 3.30 6.10
N PHE A 115 1.59 3.52 5.28
CA PHE A 115 0.72 4.67 5.40
C PHE A 115 -0.01 4.67 6.75
N VAL A 116 -0.58 3.53 7.11
CA VAL A 116 -1.23 3.31 8.39
C VAL A 116 -0.29 3.63 9.55
N VAL A 117 0.95 3.14 9.56
CA VAL A 117 1.93 3.44 10.61
C VAL A 117 2.15 4.95 10.74
N ASN A 118 2.24 5.67 9.62
CA ASN A 118 2.37 7.13 9.63
C ASN A 118 1.11 7.82 10.18
N LEU A 119 -0.08 7.33 9.85
CA LEU A 119 -1.34 7.83 10.42
C LEU A 119 -1.39 7.60 11.94
N LEU A 120 -0.97 6.43 12.43
CA LEU A 120 -0.87 6.12 13.86
C LEU A 120 0.11 7.06 14.57
N HIS A 121 1.30 7.25 13.99
CA HIS A 121 2.33 8.13 14.55
C HIS A 121 1.91 9.61 14.62
N ALA A 122 0.96 10.01 13.78
CA ALA A 122 0.40 11.36 13.77
C ALA A 122 -0.87 11.50 14.62
N LYS A 123 -1.65 10.42 14.81
CA LYS A 123 -2.76 10.37 15.76
C LYS A 123 -2.22 10.19 17.18
N VAL A 124 -2.13 11.29 17.94
CA VAL A 124 -2.00 11.22 19.41
C VAL A 124 -3.31 10.74 20.08
N LYS A 125 -4.41 10.56 19.33
CA LYS A 125 -5.66 9.96 19.83
C LYS A 125 -6.22 9.00 18.80
N MET A 126 -6.03 7.71 19.04
CA MET A 126 -6.73 6.65 18.36
C MET A 126 -7.33 5.75 19.44
N GLU A 127 -8.58 5.34 19.26
CA GLU A 127 -9.23 4.47 20.23
C GLU A 127 -8.52 3.11 20.26
N ALA A 128 -8.37 2.52 21.44
CA ALA A 128 -7.54 1.33 21.64
C ALA A 128 -7.97 0.15 20.75
N TYR A 129 -9.28 0.02 20.47
CA TYR A 129 -9.81 -1.05 19.63
C TYR A 129 -9.40 -0.94 18.15
N GLU A 130 -9.30 0.29 17.61
CA GLU A 130 -8.85 0.53 16.24
C GLU A 130 -7.36 0.21 16.09
N ALA A 131 -6.57 0.49 17.13
CA ALA A 131 -5.15 0.18 17.18
C ALA A 131 -4.93 -1.34 17.22
N GLN A 132 -5.72 -2.04 18.04
CA GLN A 132 -5.66 -3.49 18.20
C GLN A 132 -5.94 -4.21 16.88
N SER A 133 -7.07 -3.90 16.23
CA SER A 133 -7.47 -4.54 14.96
C SER A 133 -6.44 -4.36 13.86
N LEU A 134 -5.75 -3.23 13.90
CA LEU A 134 -4.75 -2.86 12.93
C LEU A 134 -3.38 -3.51 13.19
N LEU A 135 -2.96 -3.61 14.46
CA LEU A 135 -1.79 -4.39 14.86
C LEU A 135 -1.98 -5.88 14.54
N GLU A 136 -3.19 -6.41 14.72
CA GLU A 136 -3.54 -7.77 14.29
C GLU A 136 -3.45 -7.94 12.77
N GLY A 137 -3.92 -6.96 12.00
CA GLY A 137 -3.78 -6.95 10.54
C GLY A 137 -2.32 -6.92 10.09
N LEU A 138 -1.48 -6.13 10.74
CA LEU A 138 -0.04 -6.08 10.47
C LEU A 138 0.67 -7.38 10.87
N GLY A 139 0.28 -7.99 11.99
CA GLY A 139 0.78 -9.30 12.42
C GLY A 139 0.47 -10.38 11.39
N ARG A 140 -0.78 -10.44 10.91
CA ARG A 140 -1.16 -11.37 9.82
C ARG A 140 -0.34 -11.14 8.56
N ALA A 141 -0.18 -9.90 8.12
CA ALA A 141 0.61 -9.57 6.94
C ALA A 141 2.09 -9.96 7.08
N HIS A 142 2.67 -9.77 8.27
CA HIS A 142 4.03 -10.21 8.58
C HIS A 142 4.16 -11.75 8.54
N ASP A 143 3.23 -12.46 9.16
CA ASP A 143 3.25 -13.92 9.21
C ASP A 143 3.07 -14.54 7.82
N GLU A 144 2.18 -13.98 7.00
CA GLU A 144 1.98 -14.38 5.61
C GLU A 144 3.22 -14.11 4.75
N ALA A 145 3.89 -12.97 4.93
CA ALA A 145 5.14 -12.66 4.23
C ALA A 145 6.25 -13.64 4.65
N GLY A 146 6.36 -13.96 5.94
CA GLY A 146 7.29 -14.95 6.46
C GLY A 146 7.01 -16.35 5.93
N GLU A 147 5.73 -16.74 5.83
CA GLU A 147 5.32 -18.03 5.29
C GLU A 147 5.59 -18.13 3.78
N ALA A 148 5.28 -17.08 3.01
CA ALA A 148 5.59 -17.01 1.59
C ALA A 148 7.10 -17.10 1.34
N GLN A 149 7.89 -16.34 2.11
CA GLN A 149 9.35 -16.37 2.03
C GLN A 149 9.93 -17.73 2.44
N ALA A 150 9.35 -18.39 3.45
CA ALA A 150 9.73 -19.76 3.84
C ALA A 150 9.39 -20.79 2.75
N ARG A 151 8.22 -20.68 2.11
CA ARG A 151 7.82 -21.53 0.98
C ARG A 151 8.77 -21.35 -0.20
N ASP A 152 9.13 -20.13 -0.55
CA ASP A 152 10.10 -19.85 -1.62
C ASP A 152 11.49 -20.43 -1.31
N ILE A 153 11.95 -20.34 -0.06
CA ILE A 153 13.21 -20.97 0.36
C ILE A 153 13.13 -22.49 0.19
N ILE A 154 12.03 -23.13 0.63
CA ILE A 154 11.85 -24.58 0.52
C ILE A 154 11.78 -25.02 -0.97
N ILE A 155 11.06 -24.28 -1.81
CA ILE A 155 10.94 -24.56 -3.25
C ILE A 155 12.29 -24.37 -3.95
N ASN A 156 13.06 -23.34 -3.60
CA ASN A 156 14.36 -23.06 -4.20
C ASN A 156 15.50 -23.95 -3.65
N LEU A 157 15.33 -24.57 -2.48
CA LEU A 157 16.24 -25.61 -1.95
C LEU A 157 15.92 -27.02 -2.47
N SER A 158 14.72 -27.24 -3.01
CA SER A 158 14.29 -28.55 -3.54
C SER A 158 14.89 -29.00 -4.89
N PRO A 159 15.49 -28.15 -5.78
CA PRO A 159 16.11 -28.64 -7.02
C PRO A 159 17.46 -29.35 -6.79
N GLU A 160 18.13 -29.08 -5.67
CA GLU A 160 19.45 -29.66 -5.37
C GLU A 160 19.35 -31.03 -4.69
N ILE A 161 18.26 -31.30 -3.96
CA ILE A 161 18.10 -32.57 -3.21
C ILE A 161 17.77 -33.76 -4.14
N THR A 162 17.35 -33.54 -5.39
CA THR A 162 17.05 -34.62 -6.35
C THR A 162 18.19 -34.99 -7.30
N ARG A 163 19.35 -34.31 -7.26
CA ARG A 163 20.47 -34.58 -8.18
C ARG A 163 21.57 -35.49 -7.65
N ASP A 164 21.64 -35.74 -6.33
CA ASP A 164 22.70 -36.55 -5.71
C ASP A 164 22.23 -37.94 -5.24
N HIS A 165 21.59 -38.68 -6.13
CA HIS A 165 21.59 -40.15 -6.02
C HIS A 165 22.35 -40.75 -7.21
N PRO A 166 23.63 -41.09 -7.04
CA PRO A 166 24.31 -41.94 -8.01
C PRO A 166 23.60 -43.30 -7.99
N ARG A 167 23.02 -43.69 -9.14
CA ARG A 167 22.60 -45.08 -9.37
C ARG A 167 23.87 -45.94 -9.27
N SER A 168 23.90 -46.87 -8.32
CA SER A 168 24.93 -47.91 -8.27
C SER A 168 24.94 -48.66 -9.60
N PRO A 169 26.12 -48.88 -10.21
CA PRO A 169 26.22 -49.67 -11.42
C PRO A 169 26.03 -51.16 -11.10
N GLU A 170 25.36 -51.86 -12.02
CA GLU A 170 25.18 -53.31 -12.07
C GLU A 170 26.50 -54.06 -12.26
#